data_AF-H1YHN9-F1
#
_entry.id   AF-H1YHN9-F1
#
_cell.length_a   1.000
_cell.length_b   1.000
_cell.length_c   1.000
_cell.angle_alpha   90.00
_cell.angle_beta   90.00
_cell.angle_gamma   90.00
#
_symmetry.space_group_name_H-M   'P 1'
#
loop_
_entity.id
_entity.type
_entity.pdbx_description
1 polymer ?
#
loop_
_entity_poly.entity_id
_entity_poly.type
_entity_poly.pdbx_seq_one_letter_code
_entity_poly.pdbx_strand_id
1 'polypeptide(L)'
;MKRLTLLLLVLLYGIVAHAQPGIDEMQQARQDLSNSFFSALDCALVIAGIFGITGAIKIYHNWQAGKPRIDSDVAAWFYAALFMVLMGTFLRAIFGI
;
A
#
# COMPACT_ATOMS: atom_id res chain seq x y z
N MET A 1 7.42 38.26 -42.31
CA MET A 1 8.77 37.84 -41.85
C MET A 1 8.75 37.26 -40.44
N LYS A 2 8.20 37.94 -39.42
CA LYS A 2 8.15 37.46 -38.01
C LYS A 2 7.56 36.04 -37.80
N ARG A 3 6.52 35.68 -38.56
CA ARG A 3 5.90 34.33 -38.51
C ARG A 3 6.82 33.22 -39.03
N LEU A 4 7.65 33.54 -40.03
CA LEU A 4 8.62 32.60 -40.59
C LEU A 4 9.78 32.37 -39.60
N THR A 5 10.21 33.44 -38.92
CA THR A 5 11.24 33.38 -37.88
C THR A 5 10.81 32.54 -36.68
N LEU A 6 9.54 32.64 -36.26
CA LEU A 6 8.98 31.81 -35.18
C LEU A 6 8.90 30.33 -35.55
N LEU A 7 8.49 30.00 -36.77
CA LEU A 7 8.45 28.62 -37.25
C LEU A 7 9.85 27.99 -37.30
N LEU A 8 10.85 28.75 -37.75
CA LEU A 8 12.22 28.29 -37.84
C LEU A 8 12.85 28.08 -36.44
N LEU A 9 12.49 28.92 -35.46
CA LEU A 9 12.90 28.75 -34.06
C LEU A 9 12.32 27.47 -33.43
N VAL A 10 11.05 27.17 -33.68
CA VAL A 10 10.40 25.95 -33.18
C VAL A 10 11.00 24.68 -33.80
N LEU A 11 11.31 24.71 -35.10
CA LEU A 11 11.98 23.61 -35.79
C LEU A 11 13.39 23.34 -35.25
N LEU A 12 14.15 24.39 -34.94
CA LEU A 12 15.49 24.26 -34.34
C LEU A 12 15.43 23.70 -32.91
N TYR A 13 14.40 24.05 -32.14
CA TYR A 13 14.20 23.52 -30.78
C TYR A 13 13.86 22.03 -30.77
N GLY A 14 13.12 21.55 -31.77
CA GLY A 14 12.76 20.13 -31.90
C GLY A 14 13.96 19.19 -32.16
N ILE A 15 15.06 19.70 -32.71
CA ILE A 15 16.28 18.90 -33.00
C ILE A 15 17.07 18.61 -31.72
N VAL A 16 16.92 19.45 -30.68
CA VAL A 16 17.62 19.33 -29.38
C VAL A 16 16.74 18.68 -28.31
N ALA A 17 15.48 18.37 -28.63
CA ALA A 17 14.55 17.71 -27.72
C ALA A 17 14.89 16.22 -27.56
N HIS A 18 15.69 15.90 -26.55
CA HIS A 18 15.87 14.53 -26.08
C HIS A 18 14.63 14.13 -25.28
N ALA A 19 13.93 13.07 -25.69
CA ALA A 19 12.97 12.40 -24.83
C ALA A 19 13.76 11.73 -23.69
N GLN A 20 13.50 12.14 -22.44
CA GLN A 20 14.14 11.51 -21.29
C GLN A 20 13.72 10.04 -21.21
N PRO A 21 14.66 9.09 -21.11
CA PRO A 21 14.32 7.70 -20.88
C PRO A 21 13.72 7.57 -19.48
N GLY A 22 12.42 7.33 -19.39
CA GLY A 22 11.73 7.20 -18.09
C GLY A 22 12.15 5.98 -17.25
N ILE A 23 13.18 5.22 -17.64
CA ILE A 23 13.62 4.02 -16.93
C ILE A 23 14.23 4.39 -15.57
N ASP A 24 15.09 5.40 -15.52
CA ASP A 24 15.73 5.83 -14.28
C ASP A 24 14.70 6.38 -13.28
N GLU A 25 13.73 7.15 -13.77
CA GLU A 25 12.61 7.68 -12.98
C GLU A 25 11.72 6.55 -12.43
N MET A 26 11.43 5.52 -13.23
CA MET A 26 10.66 4.35 -12.80
C MET A 26 11.43 3.50 -11.77
N GLN A 27 12.75 3.39 -11.93
CA GLN A 27 13.61 2.70 -10.97
C GLN A 27 13.60 3.42 -9.61
N GLN A 28 13.69 4.76 -9.63
CA GLN A 28 13.61 5.60 -8.45
C GLN A 28 12.23 5.50 -7.78
N ALA A 29 11.14 5.58 -8.55
CA ALA A 29 9.79 5.40 -8.03
C ALA A 29 9.57 4.03 -7.38
N ARG A 30 10.16 2.96 -7.94
CA ARG A 30 10.14 1.62 -7.32
C ARG A 30 10.87 1.60 -5.98
N GLN A 31 12.04 2.23 -5.89
CA GLN A 31 12.81 2.28 -4.65
C GLN A 31 12.04 3.05 -3.56
N ASP A 32 11.45 4.19 -3.92
CA ASP A 32 10.66 5.01 -3.02
C ASP A 32 9.40 4.29 -2.55
N LEU A 33 8.72 3.57 -3.44
CA LEU A 33 7.58 2.72 -3.11
C LEU A 33 7.98 1.62 -2.12
N SER A 34 9.08 0.91 -2.38
CA SER A 34 9.59 -0.15 -1.50
C SER A 34 9.91 0.39 -0.11
N ASN A 35 10.64 1.51 -0.03
CA ASN A 35 11.01 2.13 1.24
C ASN A 35 9.77 2.57 2.03
N SER A 36 8.81 3.19 1.36
CA SER A 36 7.57 3.68 1.98
C SER A 36 6.66 2.54 2.42
N PHE A 37 6.67 1.42 1.68
CA PHE A 37 5.86 0.24 1.97
C PHE A 37 6.20 -0.38 3.32
N PHE A 38 7.49 -0.51 3.68
CA PHE A 38 7.88 -1.06 4.98
C PHE A 38 7.34 -0.22 6.15
N SER A 39 7.49 1.10 6.07
CA SER A 39 6.96 2.03 7.09
C SER A 39 5.43 1.99 7.19
N ALA A 40 4.75 1.96 6.04
CA ALA A 40 3.29 1.83 5.98
C ALA A 40 2.81 0.48 6.55
N LEU A 41 3.54 -0.61 6.28
CA LEU A 41 3.23 -1.93 6.79
C LEU A 41 3.40 -1.99 8.32
N ASP A 42 4.47 -1.43 8.86
CA ASP A 42 4.69 -1.39 10.31
C ASP A 42 3.55 -0.63 11.02
N CYS A 43 3.16 0.52 10.47
CA CYS A 43 2.00 1.28 10.95
C CYS A 43 0.71 0.43 10.92
N ALA A 44 0.46 -0.25 9.79
CA ALA A 44 -0.71 -1.12 9.65
C ALA A 44 -0.71 -2.29 10.65
N LEU A 45 0.45 -2.89 10.95
CA LEU A 45 0.60 -3.96 11.93
C LEU A 45 0.32 -3.48 13.36
N VAL A 46 0.74 -2.27 13.72
CA VAL A 46 0.40 -1.65 15.00
C VAL A 46 -1.12 -1.49 15.14
N ILE A 47 -1.79 -0.96 14.11
CA ILE A 47 -3.24 -0.80 14.07
C ILE A 47 -3.95 -2.16 14.15
N ALA A 48 -3.44 -3.17 13.42
CA ALA A 48 -3.97 -4.54 13.49
C ALA A 48 -3.87 -5.12 14.91
N GLY A 49 -2.78 -4.84 15.63
CA GLY A 49 -2.62 -5.22 17.03
C GLY A 49 -3.69 -4.59 17.93
N ILE A 50 -3.96 -3.29 17.76
CA ILE A 50 -4.99 -2.57 18.52
C ILE A 50 -6.38 -3.16 18.25
N PHE A 51 -6.74 -3.39 16.99
CA PHE A 51 -8.01 -4.02 16.64
C PHE A 51 -8.10 -5.47 17.11
N GLY A 52 -7.00 -6.22 17.08
CA GLY A 52 -6.91 -7.58 17.61
C GLY A 52 -7.25 -7.64 19.10
N ILE A 53 -6.61 -6.78 19.91
CA ILE A 53 -6.86 -6.66 21.35
C ILE A 53 -8.31 -6.21 21.61
N THR A 54 -8.79 -5.20 20.88
CA THR A 54 -10.16 -4.69 21.05
C THR A 54 -11.20 -5.77 20.75
N GLY A 55 -11.00 -6.55 19.68
CA GLY A 55 -11.84 -7.69 19.33
C GLY A 55 -11.80 -8.81 20.38
N ALA A 56 -10.61 -9.11 20.93
CA ALA A 56 -10.45 -10.10 21.99
C ALA A 56 -11.22 -9.73 23.26
N ILE A 57 -11.14 -8.46 23.69
CA ILE A 57 -11.89 -7.94 24.84
C ILE A 57 -13.40 -8.12 24.63
N LYS A 58 -13.91 -7.76 23.44
CA LYS A 58 -15.32 -7.93 23.09
C LYS A 58 -15.76 -9.40 23.14
N ILE A 59 -14.96 -10.31 22.58
CA ILE A 59 -15.25 -11.75 22.60
C ILE A 59 -15.28 -12.28 24.02
N TYR A 60 -14.27 -11.94 24.82
CA TYR A 60 -14.20 -12.35 26.21
C TYR A 60 -15.41 -11.86 27.00
N HIS A 61 -15.80 -10.59 26.82
CA HIS A 61 -16.99 -10.03 27.44
C HIS A 61 -18.27 -10.78 27.04
N ASN A 62 -18.47 -11.05 25.75
CA ASN A 62 -19.63 -11.78 25.25
C ASN A 62 -19.68 -13.23 25.75
N TRP A 63 -18.51 -13.87 25.91
CA TRP A 63 -18.41 -15.20 26.48
C TRP A 63 -18.88 -15.19 27.94
N GLN A 64 -18.35 -14.27 28.76
CA GLN A 64 -18.74 -14.12 30.16
C GLN A 64 -20.23 -13.76 30.33
N ALA A 65 -20.80 -13.04 29.37
CA ALA A 65 -22.23 -12.71 29.33
C ALA A 65 -23.15 -13.87 28.91
N GLY A 66 -22.60 -15.05 28.58
CA GLY A 66 -23.38 -16.22 28.18
C GLY A 66 -24.02 -16.09 26.79
N LYS A 67 -23.43 -15.30 25.89
CA LYS A 67 -23.99 -15.08 24.55
C LYS A 67 -24.07 -16.41 23.77
N PRO A 68 -25.22 -16.76 23.17
CA PRO A 68 -25.34 -17.96 22.36
C PRO A 68 -24.49 -17.86 21.08
N ARG A 69 -23.92 -18.99 20.65
CA ARG A 69 -23.06 -19.11 19.45
C ARG A 69 -21.77 -18.27 19.51
N ILE A 70 -21.10 -18.27 20.67
CA ILE A 70 -19.82 -17.57 20.81
C ILE A 70 -18.72 -18.16 19.91
N ASP A 71 -18.77 -19.46 19.62
CA ASP A 71 -17.77 -20.16 18.80
C ASP A 71 -17.62 -19.56 17.40
N SER A 72 -18.73 -19.17 16.77
CA SER A 72 -18.69 -18.52 15.45
C SER A 72 -18.07 -17.12 15.51
N ASP A 73 -18.33 -16.37 16.59
CA ASP A 73 -17.74 -15.04 16.79
C ASP A 73 -16.23 -15.15 17.03
N VAL A 74 -15.80 -16.15 17.81
CA VAL A 74 -14.39 -16.46 18.07
C VAL A 74 -13.68 -16.82 16.78
N ALA A 75 -14.26 -17.73 15.99
CA ALA A 75 -13.69 -18.13 14.71
C ALA A 75 -13.56 -16.94 13.74
N ALA A 76 -14.61 -16.11 13.62
CA ALA A 76 -14.60 -14.94 12.74
C ALA A 76 -13.50 -13.95 13.11
N TRP A 77 -13.33 -13.64 14.40
CA TRP A 77 -12.24 -12.78 14.87
C TRP A 77 -10.87 -13.39 14.63
N PHE A 78 -10.71 -14.69 14.88
CA PHE A 78 -9.44 -15.38 14.67
C PHE A 78 -9.02 -15.33 13.19
N TYR A 79 -9.92 -15.66 12.26
CA TYR A 79 -9.62 -15.60 10.83
C TYR A 79 -9.37 -14.16 10.33
N ALA A 80 -10.09 -13.17 10.88
CA ALA A 80 -9.81 -11.77 10.58
C ALA A 80 -8.42 -11.34 11.07
N ALA A 81 -8.03 -11.73 12.28
CA ALA A 81 -6.70 -11.44 12.84
C ALA A 81 -5.59 -12.11 12.01
N LEU A 82 -5.77 -13.38 11.66
CA LEU A 82 -4.84 -14.14 10.82
C LEU A 82 -4.68 -13.49 9.44
N PHE A 83 -5.78 -13.10 8.81
CA PHE A 83 -5.76 -12.39 7.53
C PHE A 83 -4.98 -11.07 7.60
N MET A 84 -5.22 -10.25 8.64
CA MET A 84 -4.53 -8.96 8.80
C MET A 84 -3.01 -9.12 8.94
N VAL A 85 -2.54 -10.13 9.69
CA VAL A 85 -1.11 -10.39 9.86
C VAL A 85 -0.48 -10.91 8.56
N LEU A 86 -1.16 -11.80 7.85
CA LEU A 86 -0.66 -12.37 6.60
C LEU A 86 -0.69 -11.38 5.42
N MET A 87 -1.57 -10.37 5.47
CA MET A 87 -1.73 -9.38 4.40
C MET A 87 -0.41 -8.70 4.02
N GLY A 88 0.46 -8.44 4.99
CA GLY A 88 1.79 -7.86 4.72
C GLY A 88 2.63 -8.72 3.77
N THR A 89 2.69 -10.02 4.01
CA THR A 89 3.42 -10.96 3.15
C THR A 89 2.77 -11.11 1.78
N PHE A 90 1.44 -11.08 1.71
CA PHE A 90 0.69 -11.15 0.47
C PHE A 90 0.94 -9.92 -0.42
N LEU A 91 0.90 -8.71 0.16
CA LEU A 91 1.16 -7.47 -0.58
C LEU A 91 2.60 -7.40 -1.08
N ARG A 92 3.58 -7.81 -0.26
CA ARG A 92 4.99 -7.94 -0.69
C ARG A 92 5.13 -8.83 -1.93
N ALA A 93 4.46 -9.99 -1.92
CA ALA A 93 4.45 -10.90 -3.06
C ALA A 93 3.80 -10.29 -4.32
N ILE A 94 2.72 -9.52 -4.19
CA ILE A 94 2.08 -8.83 -5.32
C ILE A 94 2.99 -7.77 -5.94
N PHE A 95 3.64 -6.96 -5.10
CA PHE A 95 4.48 -5.86 -5.57
C PHE A 95 5.90 -6.29 -5.97
N GLY A 96 6.28 -7.53 -5.67
CA GLY A 96 7.63 -8.05 -5.94
C GLY A 96 8.69 -7.38 -5.06
N ILE A 97 8.33 -7.07 -3.81
CA ILE A 97 9.20 -6.45 -2.78
C ILE A 97 9.57 -7.49 -1.73
#